data_AF-A0A9D0NZA3-F1
#
_entry.id   AF-A0A9D0NZA3-F1
#
_cell.length_a   1.000
_cell.length_b   1.000
_cell.length_c   1.000
_cell.angle_alpha   90.00
_cell.angle_beta   90.00
_cell.angle_gamma   90.00
#
_symmetry.space_group_name_H-M   'P 1'
#
loop_
_entity.id
_entity.type
_entity.pdbx_description
1 polymer ?
#
loop_
_entity_poly.entity_id
_entity_poly.type
_entity_poly.pdbx_seq_one_letter_code
_entity_poly.pdbx_strand_id
1 'polypeptide(L)'
;MNRQTGFSLIDLMISMVISLVVVGAIGSMYLNMKESFVTQQAQAELQDSARFTGTMMTAILRQAGYIPFDAATVGRKDDIFTAITGAFPAAGQVVSGTEATLSSVDVYQEDGSTVQQSFPDDAISIRFVGGASMFDCLGGAAPDGEQLVERFSLVSSALQCNHTNISTSTTDSDLLVGQNLGSRKEQIRVVGMLVWYGLDTDGNLSVDQYRRANAVNSAGAWKQVKSAAIILTVQSGELIPKNLTYVVHFPNAV
;
A
#
# COMPACT_ATOMS: atom_id res chain seq x y z
N MET A 1 -62.97 -51.10 2.97
CA MET A 1 -63.26 -49.92 2.12
C MET A 1 -62.68 -48.70 2.82
N ASN A 2 -61.52 -48.20 2.40
CA ASN A 2 -60.94 -46.99 3.01
C ASN A 2 -61.65 -45.76 2.44
N ARG A 3 -62.27 -44.97 3.32
CA ARG A 3 -62.83 -43.65 2.98
C ARG A 3 -61.67 -42.71 2.66
N GLN A 4 -61.64 -42.18 1.45
CA GLN A 4 -60.82 -41.02 1.12
C GLN A 4 -61.45 -39.78 1.77
N THR A 5 -60.75 -39.19 2.74
CA THR A 5 -61.04 -37.85 3.26
C THR A 5 -60.39 -36.84 2.32
N GLY A 6 -61.19 -36.07 1.57
CA GLY A 6 -60.68 -34.97 0.74
C GLY A 6 -60.33 -33.75 1.58
N PHE A 7 -59.31 -32.98 1.14
CA PHE A 7 -58.92 -31.72 1.75
C PHE A 7 -59.91 -30.60 1.41
N SER A 8 -60.13 -29.67 2.35
CA SER A 8 -60.92 -28.47 2.10
C SER A 8 -60.11 -27.45 1.31
N LEU A 9 -60.76 -26.63 0.48
CA LEU A 9 -60.12 -25.56 -0.30
C LEU A 9 -59.41 -24.54 0.62
N ILE A 10 -59.93 -24.35 1.84
CA ILE A 10 -59.29 -23.50 2.87
C ILE A 10 -57.95 -24.08 3.34
N ASP A 11 -57.82 -25.40 3.47
CA ASP A 11 -56.58 -26.04 3.95
C ASP A 11 -55.46 -25.88 2.90
N LEU A 12 -55.83 -25.90 1.61
CA LEU A 12 -54.89 -25.61 0.52
C LEU A 12 -54.45 -24.14 0.49
N MET A 13 -55.37 -23.21 0.76
CA MET A 13 -55.01 -21.79 0.86
C MET A 13 -54.09 -21.51 2.06
N ILE A 14 -54.39 -22.10 3.22
CA ILE A 14 -53.59 -21.93 4.44
C ILE A 14 -52.18 -22.51 4.24
N SER A 15 -52.06 -23.72 3.69
CA SER A 15 -50.76 -24.37 3.46
C SER A 15 -49.89 -23.61 2.45
N MET A 16 -50.48 -23.03 1.41
CA MET A 16 -49.75 -22.20 0.44
C MET A 16 -49.22 -20.91 1.07
N VAL A 17 -50.05 -20.23 1.87
CA VAL A 17 -49.64 -19.01 2.58
C VAL A 17 -48.51 -19.30 3.57
N ILE A 18 -48.61 -20.39 4.34
CA ILE A 18 -47.55 -20.80 5.27
C ILE A 18 -46.26 -21.10 4.51
N SER A 19 -46.34 -21.81 3.39
CA SER A 19 -45.17 -22.14 2.57
C SER A 19 -44.49 -20.90 2.01
N LEU A 20 -45.26 -19.91 1.53
CA LEU A 20 -44.73 -18.65 1.04
C LEU A 20 -44.00 -17.86 2.13
N VAL A 21 -44.57 -17.80 3.34
CA VAL A 21 -43.96 -17.11 4.48
C VAL A 21 -42.64 -17.76 4.87
N VAL A 22 -42.58 -19.09 4.92
CA VAL A 22 -41.36 -19.83 5.26
C VAL A 22 -40.27 -19.61 4.20
N VAL A 23 -40.60 -19.70 2.92
CA VAL A 23 -39.64 -19.45 1.83
C VAL A 23 -39.15 -18.00 1.85
N GLY A 24 -40.03 -17.03 2.13
CA GLY A 24 -39.65 -15.63 2.29
C GLY A 24 -38.68 -15.41 3.45
N ALA A 25 -38.94 -16.04 4.60
CA ALA A 25 -38.05 -15.97 5.76
C ALA A 25 -36.68 -16.56 5.45
N ILE A 26 -36.61 -17.77 4.87
CA ILE A 26 -35.34 -18.41 4.48
C ILE A 26 -34.60 -17.57 3.42
N GLY A 27 -35.33 -16.99 2.46
CA GLY A 27 -34.76 -16.10 1.44
C GLY A 27 -34.09 -14.88 2.05
N SER A 28 -34.74 -14.21 3.01
CA SER A 28 -34.15 -13.06 3.71
C SER A 28 -32.91 -13.46 4.52
N MET A 29 -32.95 -14.60 5.21
CA MET A 29 -31.79 -15.11 5.96
C MET A 29 -30.62 -15.44 5.03
N TYR A 30 -30.89 -16.06 3.88
CA TYR A 30 -29.86 -16.40 2.89
C TYR A 30 -29.18 -15.14 2.33
N LEU A 31 -29.94 -14.08 2.02
CA LEU A 31 -29.38 -12.82 1.53
C LEU A 31 -28.48 -12.16 2.58
N ASN A 32 -28.94 -12.07 3.83
CA ASN A 32 -28.14 -11.52 4.93
C ASN A 32 -26.87 -12.34 5.17
N MET A 33 -26.98 -13.67 5.10
CA MET A 33 -25.83 -14.56 5.27
C MET A 33 -24.82 -14.37 4.14
N LYS A 34 -25.28 -14.23 2.89
CA LYS A 34 -24.41 -13.95 1.73
C LYS A 34 -23.66 -12.63 1.87
N GLU A 35 -24.34 -11.56 2.27
CA GLU A 35 -23.72 -10.25 2.51
C GLU A 35 -22.67 -10.32 3.64
N SER A 36 -23.00 -11.01 4.73
CA SER A 36 -22.05 -11.27 5.82
C SER A 36 -20.82 -12.04 5.35
N PHE A 37 -20.97 -13.02 4.46
CA PHE A 37 -19.84 -13.75 3.89
C PHE A 37 -18.94 -12.86 3.02
N VAL A 38 -19.52 -12.01 2.16
CA VAL A 38 -18.74 -11.11 1.28
C VAL A 38 -17.96 -10.08 2.11
N THR A 39 -18.58 -9.49 3.12
CA THR A 39 -17.92 -8.53 4.00
C THR A 39 -16.79 -9.16 4.82
N GLN A 40 -16.98 -10.37 5.34
CA GLN A 40 -15.93 -11.13 6.02
C GLN A 40 -14.74 -11.46 5.09
N GLN A 41 -15.04 -11.87 3.86
CA GLN A 41 -14.01 -12.16 2.85
C GLN A 41 -13.20 -10.90 2.51
N ALA A 42 -13.86 -9.77 2.24
CA ALA A 42 -13.19 -8.51 1.94
C ALA A 42 -12.31 -8.02 3.11
N GLN A 43 -12.72 -8.26 4.37
CA GLN A 43 -11.88 -7.96 5.53
C GLN A 43 -10.67 -8.88 5.67
N ALA A 44 -10.80 -10.16 5.33
CA ALA A 44 -9.69 -11.10 5.33
C ALA A 44 -8.65 -10.71 4.27
N GLU A 45 -9.09 -10.35 3.07
CA GLU A 45 -8.23 -9.87 1.99
C GLU A 45 -7.48 -8.58 2.36
N LEU A 46 -8.16 -7.61 3.01
CA LEU A 46 -7.50 -6.41 3.51
C LEU A 46 -6.41 -6.71 4.54
N GLN A 47 -6.62 -7.68 5.42
CA GLN A 47 -5.64 -8.06 6.43
C GLN A 47 -4.41 -8.74 5.80
N ASP A 48 -4.63 -9.65 4.84
CA ASP A 48 -3.54 -10.33 4.16
C ASP A 48 -2.71 -9.35 3.31
N SER A 49 -3.39 -8.47 2.58
CA SER A 49 -2.75 -7.41 1.81
C SER A 49 -1.97 -6.45 2.69
N ALA A 50 -2.54 -6.01 3.82
CA ALA A 50 -1.84 -5.16 4.77
C ALA A 50 -0.54 -5.81 5.28
N ARG A 51 -0.61 -7.10 5.67
CA ARG A 51 0.56 -7.83 6.14
C ARG A 51 1.64 -7.94 5.05
N PHE A 52 1.24 -8.28 3.83
CA PHE A 52 2.14 -8.41 2.69
C PHE A 52 2.81 -7.07 2.35
N THR A 53 2.01 -6.02 2.07
CA THR A 53 2.52 -4.68 1.72
C THR A 53 3.42 -4.14 2.81
N GLY A 54 3.00 -4.22 4.07
CA GLY A 54 3.78 -3.73 5.20
C GLY A 54 5.13 -4.40 5.32
N THR A 55 5.17 -5.72 5.20
CA THR A 55 6.41 -6.50 5.30
C THR A 55 7.36 -6.19 4.15
N MET A 56 6.85 -6.22 2.91
CA MET A 56 7.64 -5.99 1.71
C MET A 56 8.16 -4.54 1.65
N MET A 57 7.29 -3.55 1.79
CA MET A 57 7.66 -2.13 1.74
C MET A 57 8.66 -1.79 2.85
N THR A 58 8.44 -2.27 4.08
CA THR A 58 9.38 -2.05 5.18
C THR A 58 10.73 -2.73 4.92
N ALA A 59 10.74 -3.96 4.38
CA ALA A 59 11.97 -4.67 4.08
C ALA A 59 12.81 -3.94 3.03
N ILE A 60 12.21 -3.42 1.97
CA ILE A 60 12.90 -2.63 0.94
C ILE A 60 13.36 -1.29 1.52
N LEU A 61 12.47 -0.52 2.14
CA LEU A 61 12.79 0.81 2.67
C LEU A 61 13.91 0.80 3.72
N ARG A 62 14.05 -0.27 4.50
CA ARG A 62 15.15 -0.44 5.47
C ARG A 62 16.53 -0.59 4.82
N GLN A 63 16.59 -0.93 3.54
CA GLN A 63 17.84 -1.00 2.78
C GLN A 63 18.41 0.39 2.48
N ALA A 64 17.65 1.47 2.70
CA ALA A 64 18.08 2.84 2.44
C ALA A 64 19.48 3.12 3.00
N GLY A 65 20.37 3.52 2.10
CA GLY A 65 21.75 3.89 2.41
C GLY A 65 22.68 2.75 2.76
N TYR A 66 22.27 1.49 2.56
CA TYR A 66 23.17 0.35 2.66
C TYR A 66 24.30 0.46 1.62
N ILE A 67 25.50 0.10 2.06
CA ILE A 67 26.70 0.01 1.24
C ILE A 67 27.40 -1.30 1.65
N PRO A 68 27.71 -2.22 0.72
CA PRO A 68 28.43 -3.43 1.05
C PRO A 68 29.84 -3.08 1.52
N PHE A 69 30.35 -3.87 2.48
CA PHE A 69 31.74 -3.73 2.90
C PHE A 69 32.64 -4.45 1.88
N ASP A 70 33.08 -3.73 0.85
CA ASP A 70 34.12 -4.19 -0.06
C ASP A 70 35.30 -3.18 -0.06
N ALA A 71 36.52 -3.67 -0.32
CA ALA A 71 37.74 -2.86 -0.25
C ALA A 71 37.84 -1.74 -1.31
N ALA A 72 37.11 -1.84 -2.40
CA ALA A 72 36.92 -0.82 -3.45
C ALA A 72 35.81 0.19 -3.12
N THR A 73 34.86 -0.15 -2.24
CA THR A 73 33.71 0.72 -1.85
C THR A 73 33.88 1.34 -0.45
N VAL A 74 35.12 1.42 0.07
CA VAL A 74 35.44 2.21 1.27
C VAL A 74 35.51 3.70 0.91
N GLY A 75 34.35 4.32 0.68
CA GLY A 75 34.18 5.74 0.39
C GLY A 75 33.35 6.45 1.44
N ARG A 76 33.45 7.79 1.53
CA ARG A 76 32.48 8.54 2.32
C ARG A 76 31.12 8.39 1.66
N LYS A 77 30.06 8.33 2.47
CA LYS A 77 28.68 8.25 1.98
C LYS A 77 28.34 9.34 0.94
N ASP A 78 28.94 10.52 1.10
CA ASP A 78 28.79 11.66 0.18
C ASP A 78 29.42 11.40 -1.22
N ASP A 79 30.48 10.61 -1.30
CA ASP A 79 31.20 10.29 -2.55
C ASP A 79 30.50 9.18 -3.33
N ILE A 80 29.94 8.21 -2.61
CA ILE A 80 29.17 7.11 -3.18
C ILE A 80 27.81 7.66 -3.64
N PHE A 81 27.04 8.23 -2.71
CA PHE A 81 25.71 8.75 -2.98
C PHE A 81 25.77 10.22 -3.40
N THR A 82 26.23 10.46 -4.63
CA THR A 82 26.33 11.81 -5.23
C THR A 82 24.96 12.48 -5.39
N ALA A 83 24.92 13.80 -5.54
CA ALA A 83 23.65 14.50 -5.75
C ALA A 83 23.05 14.16 -7.13
N ILE A 84 21.77 13.83 -7.15
CA ILE A 84 20.96 13.62 -8.36
C ILE A 84 19.90 14.71 -8.41
N THR A 85 20.02 15.66 -9.35
CA THR A 85 19.10 16.78 -9.51
C THR A 85 17.66 16.28 -9.65
N GLY A 86 16.74 16.82 -8.84
CA GLY A 86 15.31 16.49 -8.88
C GLY A 86 14.91 15.20 -8.16
N ALA A 87 15.84 14.32 -7.78
CA ALA A 87 15.56 13.09 -7.04
C ALA A 87 16.22 13.05 -5.66
N PHE A 88 17.54 13.24 -5.61
CA PHE A 88 18.36 13.27 -4.39
C PHE A 88 19.28 14.50 -4.42
N PRO A 89 18.76 15.71 -4.14
CA PRO A 89 19.48 16.95 -4.38
C PRO A 89 20.78 17.15 -3.57
N ALA A 90 21.01 16.39 -2.50
CA ALA A 90 22.22 16.51 -1.67
C ALA A 90 23.09 15.24 -1.71
N ALA A 91 24.41 15.43 -1.72
CA ALA A 91 25.36 14.33 -1.53
C ALA A 91 25.15 13.66 -0.15
N GLY A 92 25.22 12.33 -0.11
CA GLY A 92 25.00 11.50 1.08
C GLY A 92 23.53 11.33 1.48
N GLN A 93 22.60 12.01 0.81
CA GLN A 93 21.16 11.80 0.99
C GLN A 93 20.80 10.37 0.57
N VAL A 94 19.95 9.65 1.31
CA VAL A 94 19.55 8.27 0.92
C VAL A 94 18.05 8.04 0.85
N VAL A 95 17.28 9.03 1.30
CA VAL A 95 15.82 9.04 1.25
C VAL A 95 15.40 10.33 0.56
N SER A 96 14.40 10.24 -0.30
CA SER A 96 13.68 11.38 -0.84
C SER A 96 12.20 11.07 -0.95
N GLY A 97 11.41 12.07 -1.29
CA GLY A 97 10.02 11.85 -1.62
C GLY A 97 9.35 13.07 -2.19
N THR A 98 8.14 12.83 -2.66
CA THR A 98 7.28 13.84 -3.26
C THR A 98 5.99 13.90 -2.47
N GLU A 99 5.56 15.11 -2.15
CA GLU A 99 4.23 15.38 -1.64
C GLU A 99 3.41 15.86 -2.83
N ALA A 100 2.50 15.00 -3.29
CA ALA A 100 1.64 15.35 -4.41
C ALA A 100 0.38 16.05 -3.91
N THR A 101 -0.32 16.71 -4.84
CA THR A 101 -1.69 17.16 -4.62
C THR A 101 -2.60 15.95 -4.34
N LEU A 102 -3.78 16.19 -3.78
CA LEU A 102 -4.76 15.12 -3.60
C LEU A 102 -5.23 14.57 -4.95
N SER A 103 -5.26 13.24 -5.06
CA SER A 103 -5.81 12.50 -6.19
C SER A 103 -7.27 12.14 -5.90
N SER A 104 -8.19 12.54 -6.80
CA SER A 104 -9.61 12.19 -6.69
C SER A 104 -9.85 10.79 -7.22
N VAL A 105 -10.50 9.96 -6.41
CA VAL A 105 -10.72 8.54 -6.65
C VAL A 105 -12.18 8.19 -6.34
N ASP A 106 -12.80 7.37 -7.20
CA ASP A 106 -14.09 6.74 -6.90
C ASP A 106 -13.91 5.70 -5.78
N VAL A 107 -14.62 5.91 -4.69
CA VAL A 107 -14.69 5.02 -3.53
C VAL A 107 -16.03 4.30 -3.55
N TYR A 108 -16.01 2.97 -3.42
CA TYR A 108 -17.24 2.20 -3.27
C TYR A 108 -17.79 2.33 -1.85
N GLN A 109 -19.11 2.47 -1.72
CA GLN A 109 -19.84 2.50 -0.46
C GLN A 109 -20.49 1.14 -0.19
N GLU A 110 -20.92 0.90 1.05
CA GLU A 110 -21.58 -0.36 1.46
C GLU A 110 -22.92 -0.60 0.72
N ASP A 111 -23.54 0.44 0.18
CA ASP A 111 -24.76 0.35 -0.64
C ASP A 111 -24.49 0.06 -2.13
N GLY A 112 -23.21 -0.11 -2.50
CA GLY A 112 -22.76 -0.35 -3.86
C GLY A 112 -22.66 0.90 -4.74
N SER A 113 -22.96 2.10 -4.22
CA SER A 113 -22.73 3.37 -4.90
C SER A 113 -21.25 3.76 -4.91
N THR A 114 -20.89 4.71 -5.77
CA THR A 114 -19.55 5.31 -5.79
C THR A 114 -19.60 6.77 -5.39
N VAL A 115 -18.66 7.19 -4.55
CA VAL A 115 -18.46 8.60 -4.17
C VAL A 115 -17.03 9.01 -4.49
N GLN A 116 -16.87 10.16 -5.13
CA GLN A 116 -15.56 10.76 -5.36
C GLN A 116 -14.99 11.32 -4.05
N GLN A 117 -13.81 10.84 -3.67
CA GLN A 117 -13.06 11.34 -2.52
C GLN A 117 -11.63 11.62 -2.94
N SER A 118 -11.01 12.62 -2.30
CA SER A 118 -9.64 13.01 -2.61
C SER A 118 -8.68 12.51 -1.53
N PHE A 119 -7.64 11.80 -1.95
CA PHE A 119 -6.64 11.22 -1.04
C PHE A 119 -5.24 11.73 -1.38
N PRO A 120 -4.32 11.78 -0.39
CA PRO A 120 -2.91 12.06 -0.66
C PRO A 120 -2.30 11.01 -1.61
N ASP A 121 -1.41 11.46 -2.49
CA ASP A 121 -0.71 10.63 -3.49
C ASP A 121 0.81 10.88 -3.41
N ASP A 122 1.32 10.81 -2.19
CA ASP A 122 2.74 11.00 -1.93
C ASP A 122 3.56 9.86 -2.56
N ALA A 123 4.87 10.05 -2.66
CA ALA A 123 5.79 8.98 -3.03
C ALA A 123 7.04 9.04 -2.18
N ILE A 124 7.63 7.88 -1.93
CA ILE A 124 8.91 7.75 -1.21
C ILE A 124 9.91 7.02 -2.09
N SER A 125 11.13 7.52 -2.10
CA SER A 125 12.25 6.92 -2.80
C SER A 125 13.41 6.72 -1.84
N ILE A 126 14.06 5.57 -1.94
CA ILE A 126 15.31 5.28 -1.24
C ILE A 126 16.38 4.93 -2.24
N ARG A 127 17.64 5.06 -1.84
CA ARG A 127 18.75 4.51 -2.61
C ARG A 127 19.74 3.75 -1.75
N PHE A 128 20.38 2.77 -2.35
CA PHE A 128 21.38 1.92 -1.71
C PHE A 128 22.35 1.37 -2.76
N VAL A 129 23.44 0.75 -2.32
CA VAL A 129 24.33 -0.03 -3.18
C VAL A 129 23.97 -1.50 -3.03
N GLY A 130 23.71 -2.19 -4.13
CA GLY A 130 23.40 -3.62 -4.12
C GLY A 130 24.56 -4.45 -3.59
N GLY A 131 24.25 -5.66 -3.16
CA GLY A 131 25.19 -6.54 -2.48
C GLY A 131 24.66 -7.96 -2.35
N ALA A 132 25.48 -8.86 -1.80
CA ALA A 132 25.10 -10.25 -1.61
C ALA A 132 23.82 -10.37 -0.76
N SER A 133 22.81 -11.08 -1.30
CA SER A 133 21.51 -11.31 -0.65
C SER A 133 20.64 -10.05 -0.47
N MET A 134 20.88 -9.01 -1.26
CA MET A 134 19.95 -7.90 -1.40
C MET A 134 18.99 -8.13 -2.55
N PHE A 135 17.76 -7.64 -2.38
CA PHE A 135 16.70 -7.74 -3.37
C PHE A 135 16.13 -6.36 -3.64
N ASP A 136 15.86 -6.11 -4.92
CA ASP A 136 15.09 -4.95 -5.35
C ASP A 136 13.61 -5.12 -4.98
N CYS A 137 12.82 -4.08 -5.22
CA CYS A 137 11.40 -4.11 -4.90
C CYS A 137 10.56 -4.96 -5.85
N LEU A 138 11.11 -5.41 -6.97
CA LEU A 138 10.48 -6.30 -7.94
C LEU A 138 10.78 -7.77 -7.63
N GLY A 139 11.59 -8.04 -6.60
CA GLY A 139 12.02 -9.38 -6.18
C GLY A 139 13.25 -9.90 -6.96
N GLY A 140 13.85 -9.07 -7.81
CA GLY A 140 15.12 -9.35 -8.46
C GLY A 140 16.30 -9.21 -7.50
N ALA A 141 17.44 -9.78 -7.87
CA ALA A 141 18.67 -9.62 -7.11
C ALA A 141 19.25 -8.23 -7.37
N ALA A 142 19.59 -7.51 -6.30
CA ALA A 142 20.31 -6.25 -6.38
C ALA A 142 21.80 -6.51 -6.67
N PRO A 143 22.33 -6.19 -7.87
CA PRO A 143 23.69 -6.54 -8.24
C PRO A 143 24.74 -5.87 -7.35
N ASP A 144 25.81 -6.58 -7.05
CA ASP A 144 26.86 -6.12 -6.13
C ASP A 144 27.58 -4.87 -6.67
N GLY A 145 27.70 -3.85 -5.83
CA GLY A 145 28.37 -2.59 -6.16
C GLY A 145 27.57 -1.60 -7.02
N GLU A 146 26.36 -1.96 -7.47
CA GLU A 146 25.53 -1.06 -8.28
C GLU A 146 24.63 -0.17 -7.42
N GLN A 147 24.48 1.11 -7.80
CA GLN A 147 23.58 2.02 -7.10
C GLN A 147 22.16 1.88 -7.60
N LEU A 148 21.27 1.56 -6.69
CA LEU A 148 19.86 1.27 -6.97
C LEU A 148 18.98 2.30 -6.26
N VAL A 149 17.89 2.66 -6.90
CA VAL A 149 16.83 3.51 -6.36
C VAL A 149 15.53 2.73 -6.42
N GLU A 150 14.85 2.65 -5.28
CA GLU A 150 13.52 2.06 -5.20
C GLU A 150 12.53 3.17 -4.87
N ARG A 151 11.47 3.26 -5.67
CA ARG A 151 10.41 4.25 -5.48
C ARG A 151 9.07 3.56 -5.35
N PHE A 152 8.39 3.83 -4.23
CA PHE A 152 6.99 3.49 -4.04
C PHE A 152 6.13 4.72 -4.36
N SER A 153 5.14 4.55 -5.22
CA SER A 153 4.14 5.57 -5.60
C SER A 153 2.81 4.90 -5.93
N LEU A 154 1.72 5.66 -5.98
CA LEU A 154 0.46 5.13 -6.50
C LEU A 154 0.34 5.37 -8.01
N VAL A 155 -0.18 4.37 -8.72
CA VAL A 155 -0.61 4.49 -10.11
C VAL A 155 -1.95 3.82 -10.23
N SER A 156 -2.97 4.57 -10.66
CA SER A 156 -4.31 4.02 -10.92
C SER A 156 -4.86 3.21 -9.74
N SER A 157 -4.88 3.78 -8.53
CA SER A 157 -5.31 3.11 -7.29
C SER A 157 -4.57 1.80 -6.95
N ALA A 158 -3.33 1.66 -7.41
CA ALA A 158 -2.44 0.56 -7.08
C ALA A 158 -1.11 1.09 -6.55
N LEU A 159 -0.53 0.39 -5.58
CA LEU A 159 0.84 0.64 -5.14
C LEU A 159 1.80 0.08 -6.20
N GLN A 160 2.50 0.96 -6.87
CA GLN A 160 3.56 0.63 -7.81
C GLN A 160 4.92 0.70 -7.11
N CYS A 161 5.82 -0.18 -7.50
CA CYS A 161 7.24 0.06 -7.28
C CYS A 161 8.00 0.26 -8.58
N ASN A 162 8.89 1.25 -8.58
CA ASN A 162 9.85 1.49 -9.64
C ASN A 162 11.25 1.22 -9.09
N HIS A 163 11.93 0.30 -9.76
CA HIS A 163 13.34 -0.01 -9.56
C HIS A 163 14.14 0.73 -10.63
N THR A 164 15.10 1.55 -10.21
CA THR A 164 16.03 2.23 -11.11
C THR A 164 17.45 1.86 -10.75
N ASN A 165 18.21 1.40 -11.73
CA ASN A 165 19.64 1.19 -11.62
C ASN A 165 20.36 2.44 -12.15
N ILE A 166 21.05 3.16 -11.28
CA ILE A 166 21.74 4.41 -11.63
C ILE A 166 22.93 4.12 -12.55
N SER A 167 23.63 3.00 -12.35
CA SER A 167 24.84 2.65 -13.11
C SER A 167 24.55 2.39 -14.59
N THR A 168 23.43 1.73 -14.89
CA THR A 168 22.99 1.39 -16.25
C THR A 168 21.93 2.35 -16.79
N SER A 169 21.41 3.24 -15.94
CA SER A 169 20.30 4.15 -16.23
C SER A 169 19.03 3.42 -16.70
N THR A 170 18.81 2.18 -16.26
CA THR A 170 17.61 1.38 -16.53
C THR A 170 16.54 1.61 -15.48
N THR A 171 15.27 1.51 -15.85
CA THR A 171 14.14 1.61 -14.90
C THR A 171 13.08 0.60 -15.29
N ASP A 172 12.73 -0.24 -14.32
CA ASP A 172 11.66 -1.22 -14.41
C ASP A 172 10.61 -0.89 -13.34
N SER A 173 9.36 -1.31 -13.57
CA SER A 173 8.27 -1.03 -12.64
C SER A 173 7.23 -2.13 -12.66
N ASP A 174 6.65 -2.44 -11.50
CA ASP A 174 5.54 -3.38 -11.37
C ASP A 174 4.51 -2.91 -10.33
N LEU A 175 3.27 -3.37 -10.49
CA LEU A 175 2.19 -3.13 -9.53
C LEU A 175 2.26 -4.18 -8.43
N LEU A 176 2.52 -3.73 -7.21
CA LEU A 176 2.68 -4.62 -6.05
C LEU A 176 1.35 -4.99 -5.42
N VAL A 177 0.48 -3.98 -5.23
CA VAL A 177 -0.84 -4.18 -4.63
C VAL A 177 -1.86 -3.31 -5.32
N GLY A 178 -2.98 -3.96 -5.65
CA GLY A 178 -4.07 -3.36 -6.38
C GLY A 178 -3.85 -3.39 -7.88
N GLN A 179 -4.96 -3.47 -8.61
CA GLN A 179 -4.98 -3.45 -10.06
C GLN A 179 -6.20 -2.65 -10.50
N ASN A 180 -6.07 -1.90 -11.59
CA ASN A 180 -7.19 -1.25 -12.26
C ASN A 180 -7.66 -2.11 -13.44
N LEU A 181 -7.84 -3.42 -13.21
CA LEU A 181 -8.36 -4.34 -14.21
C LEU A 181 -9.90 -4.29 -14.18
N GLY A 182 -10.44 -3.22 -14.76
CA GLY A 182 -11.84 -3.10 -15.19
C GLY A 182 -12.89 -3.83 -14.34
N SER A 183 -13.58 -3.08 -13.49
CA SER A 183 -14.92 -3.40 -12.97
C SER A 183 -15.11 -4.71 -12.18
N ARG A 184 -14.05 -5.43 -11.77
CA ARG A 184 -14.21 -6.50 -10.78
C ARG A 184 -14.22 -5.88 -9.38
N LYS A 185 -15.40 -5.87 -8.76
CA LYS A 185 -15.66 -5.39 -7.38
C LYS A 185 -14.90 -6.16 -6.28
N GLU A 186 -14.10 -7.17 -6.61
CA GLU A 186 -13.50 -8.12 -5.64
C GLU A 186 -11.97 -7.97 -5.54
N GLN A 187 -11.42 -6.79 -5.81
CA GLN A 187 -9.97 -6.55 -5.70
C GLN A 187 -9.65 -5.45 -4.69
N ILE A 188 -8.55 -5.66 -3.96
CA ILE A 188 -7.94 -4.64 -3.11
C ILE A 188 -7.46 -3.48 -3.98
N ARG A 189 -7.70 -2.27 -3.51
CA ARG A 189 -7.24 -1.02 -4.11
C ARG A 189 -6.48 -0.23 -3.09
N VAL A 190 -5.44 0.48 -3.52
CA VAL A 190 -4.71 1.46 -2.71
C VAL A 190 -5.11 2.84 -3.20
N VAL A 191 -6.03 3.48 -2.50
CA VAL A 191 -6.65 4.75 -2.94
C VAL A 191 -5.89 5.99 -2.47
N GLY A 192 -4.97 5.86 -1.52
CA GLY A 192 -4.17 6.97 -1.02
C GLY A 192 -2.87 6.53 -0.38
N MET A 193 -1.83 7.36 -0.49
CA MET A 193 -0.55 7.21 0.15
C MET A 193 -0.10 8.55 0.73
N LEU A 194 0.19 8.55 2.02
CA LEU A 194 0.62 9.72 2.77
C LEU A 194 1.93 9.39 3.48
N VAL A 195 2.96 10.23 3.31
CA VAL A 195 4.28 10.00 3.89
C VAL A 195 4.73 11.17 4.75
N TRP A 196 5.15 10.86 5.98
CA TRP A 196 5.78 11.77 6.92
C TRP A 196 7.22 11.33 7.15
N TYR A 197 8.15 12.29 7.19
CA TYR A 197 9.57 12.05 7.39
C TYR A 197 9.99 12.51 8.77
N GLY A 198 10.58 11.61 9.54
CA GLY A 198 11.14 11.86 10.87
C GLY A 198 12.56 12.41 10.77
N LEU A 199 12.74 13.65 11.20
CA LEU A 199 14.02 14.37 11.15
C LEU A 199 14.71 14.31 12.52
N ASP A 200 16.03 14.14 12.47
CA ASP A 200 16.99 14.33 13.56
C ASP A 200 17.64 15.70 13.39
N THR A 201 17.26 16.66 14.23
CA THR A 201 17.67 18.06 14.11
C THR A 201 18.84 18.42 15.02
N ASP A 202 19.13 17.61 16.04
CA ASP A 202 20.22 17.83 16.99
C ASP A 202 21.42 16.88 16.76
N GLY A 203 21.30 15.92 15.85
CA GLY A 203 22.36 14.99 15.45
C GLY A 203 22.53 13.81 16.41
N ASN A 204 21.53 13.52 17.25
CA ASN A 204 21.58 12.45 18.24
C ASN A 204 21.12 11.07 17.69
N LEU A 205 20.83 10.97 16.39
CA LEU A 205 20.31 9.79 15.67
C LEU A 205 18.88 9.37 16.04
N SER A 206 18.14 10.21 16.77
CA SER A 206 16.73 10.03 17.11
C SER A 206 15.84 11.01 16.35
N VAL A 207 14.57 10.67 16.21
CA VAL A 207 13.61 11.53 15.52
C VAL A 207 13.05 12.58 16.49
N ASP A 208 13.22 13.86 16.16
CA ASP A 208 12.68 14.98 16.94
C ASP A 208 11.29 15.40 16.45
N GLN A 209 11.08 15.38 15.14
CA GLN A 209 9.85 15.86 14.52
C GLN A 209 9.55 15.15 13.20
N TYR A 210 8.26 15.05 12.87
CA TYR A 210 7.80 14.56 11.58
C TYR A 210 7.37 15.73 10.69
N ARG A 211 7.80 15.72 9.42
CA ARG A 211 7.44 16.73 8.41
C ARG A 211 7.06 16.07 7.09
N ARG A 212 6.22 16.75 6.29
CA ARG A 212 5.87 16.34 4.92
C ARG A 212 6.98 16.70 3.92
N ALA A 213 7.01 16.05 2.77
CA ALA A 213 8.10 16.19 1.80
C ALA A 213 8.34 17.65 1.36
N ASN A 214 7.30 18.47 1.16
CA ASN A 214 7.50 19.87 0.73
C ASN A 214 8.23 20.70 1.79
N ALA A 215 7.94 20.46 3.07
CA ALA A 215 8.63 21.12 4.19
C ALA A 215 10.09 20.65 4.31
N VAL A 216 10.38 19.37 4.07
CA VAL A 216 11.75 18.83 4.06
C VAL A 216 12.56 19.36 2.87
N ASN A 217 11.94 19.40 1.69
CA ASN A 217 12.50 19.99 0.47
C ASN A 217 12.89 21.45 0.67
N SER A 218 11.96 22.27 1.18
CA SER A 218 12.16 23.70 1.39
C SER A 218 13.27 24.00 2.41
N ALA A 219 13.46 23.11 3.38
CA ALA A 219 14.52 23.22 4.39
C ALA A 219 15.87 22.60 3.97
N GLY A 220 15.93 21.89 2.84
CA GLY A 220 17.12 21.12 2.44
C GLY A 220 17.51 20.02 3.43
N ALA A 221 16.55 19.51 4.21
CA ALA A 221 16.81 18.70 5.40
C ALA A 221 16.79 17.18 5.17
N TRP A 222 16.88 16.71 3.91
CA TRP A 222 16.77 15.28 3.60
C TRP A 222 17.87 14.41 4.23
N LYS A 223 19.06 14.95 4.50
CA LYS A 223 20.13 14.24 5.22
C LYS A 223 19.80 13.98 6.69
N GLN A 224 18.87 14.75 7.26
CA GLN A 224 18.42 14.61 8.65
C GLN A 224 17.33 13.54 8.79
N VAL A 225 16.83 12.96 7.70
CA VAL A 225 15.74 11.98 7.75
C VAL A 225 16.25 10.63 8.27
N LYS A 226 15.77 10.20 9.43
CA LYS A 226 16.10 8.90 10.06
C LYS A 226 14.93 7.91 10.07
N SER A 227 13.71 8.38 9.82
CA SER A 227 12.51 7.53 9.77
C SER A 227 11.49 8.05 8.76
N ALA A 228 10.60 7.18 8.29
CA ALA A 228 9.37 7.57 7.60
C ALA A 228 8.17 6.86 8.22
N ALA A 229 7.06 7.61 8.40
CA ALA A 229 5.76 7.07 8.72
C ALA A 229 4.88 7.15 7.47
N ILE A 230 4.44 5.99 6.98
CA ILE A 230 3.70 5.81 5.74
C ILE A 230 2.30 5.36 6.09
N ILE A 231 1.31 6.05 5.55
CA ILE A 231 -0.10 5.72 5.72
C ILE A 231 -0.65 5.37 4.34
N LEU A 232 -1.01 4.10 4.15
CA LEU A 232 -1.71 3.62 2.95
C LEU A 232 -3.21 3.56 3.23
N THR A 233 -4.00 4.17 2.38
CA THR A 233 -5.46 4.05 2.41
C THR A 233 -5.87 2.96 1.43
N VAL A 234 -6.46 1.88 1.93
CA VAL A 234 -6.83 0.70 1.14
C VAL A 234 -8.32 0.42 1.20
N GLN A 235 -8.89 -0.12 0.12
CA GLN A 235 -10.28 -0.52 0.02
C GLN A 235 -10.36 -1.92 -0.59
N SER A 236 -11.22 -2.80 -0.05
CA SER A 236 -11.59 -4.06 -0.71
C SER A 236 -13.10 -4.10 -0.89
N GLY A 237 -13.54 -4.33 -2.12
CA GLY A 237 -14.94 -4.28 -2.53
C GLY A 237 -15.68 -3.03 -2.05
N GLU A 238 -16.86 -3.25 -1.47
CA GLU A 238 -17.78 -2.21 -1.02
C GLU A 238 -17.49 -1.72 0.40
N LEU A 239 -16.40 -2.19 1.01
CA LEU A 239 -15.99 -1.73 2.34
C LEU A 239 -15.45 -0.30 2.29
N ILE A 240 -15.76 0.47 3.32
CA ILE A 240 -15.18 1.81 3.52
C ILE A 240 -13.64 1.70 3.57
N PRO A 241 -12.89 2.62 2.92
CA PRO A 241 -11.44 2.59 2.94
C PRO A 241 -10.87 2.63 4.37
N LYS A 242 -9.76 1.90 4.59
CA LYS A 242 -9.06 1.84 5.86
C LYS A 242 -7.62 2.31 5.73
N ASN A 243 -7.13 2.96 6.78
CA ASN A 243 -5.74 3.40 6.86
C ASN A 243 -4.87 2.30 7.49
N LEU A 244 -3.78 1.99 6.80
CA LEU A 244 -2.70 1.10 7.25
C LEU A 244 -1.47 1.95 7.50
N THR A 245 -0.96 1.96 8.73
CA THR A 245 0.17 2.80 9.12
C THR A 245 1.42 1.95 9.33
N TYR A 246 2.52 2.33 8.69
CA TYR A 246 3.81 1.68 8.78
C TYR A 246 4.86 2.71 9.16
N VAL A 247 5.68 2.39 10.17
CA VAL A 247 6.82 3.23 10.55
C VAL A 247 8.09 2.47 10.23
N VAL A 248 8.93 3.09 9.41
CA VAL A 248 10.21 2.54 8.98
C VAL A 248 11.33 3.41 9.52
N HIS A 249 12.37 2.76 10.07
CA HIS A 249 13.61 3.42 10.45
C HIS A 249 14.69 3.12 9.42
N PHE A 250 15.55 4.09 9.14
CA PHE A 250 16.62 3.99 8.15
C PHE A 250 17.98 3.82 8.87
N PRO A 251 18.40 2.58 9.19
CA PRO A 251 19.55 2.35 10.05
C PRO A 251 20.88 2.84 9.45
N ASN A 252 20.96 2.90 8.11
CA ASN A 252 22.17 3.33 7.42
C ASN A 252 22.08 4.80 6.97
N ALA A 253 21.04 5.55 7.33
CA ALA A 253 20.90 6.97 6.97
C ALA A 253 21.67 7.89 7.94
N VAL A 254 22.92 7.55 8.26
CA VAL A 254 23.83 8.30 9.14
C VAL A 254 24.67 9.28 8.34
#